data_AF-A0AAV4RL64-F1
#
_entry.id   AF-A0AAV4RL64-F1
#
_cell.length_a   1.000
_cell.length_b   1.000
_cell.length_c   1.000
_cell.angle_alpha   90.00
_cell.angle_beta   90.00
_cell.angle_gamma   90.00
#
_symmetry.space_group_name_H-M   'P 1'
#
loop_
_entity.id
_entity.type
_entity.pdbx_description
1 polymer ?
#
loop_
_entity_poly.entity_id
_entity_poly.type
_entity_poly.pdbx_seq_one_letter_code
_entity_poly.pdbx_strand_id
1 'polypeptide(L)'
;MFLQWSLKNFSYCWQKHHEYIMSPECAIDMEGIDTKWKLCIYPRGDRDENFLSVYLHRKQDVGGPDTIDLAYKLEICSQGNIVYQKDACGHKFEKK
;
A
#
# COMPACT_ATOMS: atom_id res chain seq x y z
N MET A 1 10.37 8.23 -6.34
CA MET A 1 10.21 6.77 -6.53
C MET A 1 8.73 6.42 -6.42
N PHE A 2 8.24 5.47 -7.21
CA PHE A 2 6.83 5.08 -7.21
C PHE A 2 6.69 3.55 -7.18
N LEU A 3 5.73 3.06 -6.40
CA LEU A 3 5.36 1.65 -6.36
C LEU A 3 4.01 1.54 -7.08
N GLN A 4 3.96 0.76 -8.15
CA GLN A 4 2.73 0.50 -8.90
C GLN A 4 2.36 -0.97 -8.79
N TRP A 5 1.13 -1.24 -8.35
CA TRP A 5 0.55 -2.57 -8.32
C TRP A 5 -0.76 -2.60 -9.11
N SER A 6 -0.87 -3.53 -10.07
CA SER A 6 -2.09 -3.73 -10.86
C SER A 6 -2.79 -5.02 -10.44
N LEU A 7 -4.05 -4.88 -10.02
CA LEU A 7 -4.95 -6.00 -9.77
C LEU A 7 -5.77 -6.29 -11.02
N LYS A 8 -5.62 -7.50 -11.57
CA LYS A 8 -6.48 -7.99 -12.65
C LYS A 8 -7.75 -8.60 -12.07
N ASN A 9 -8.86 -8.49 -12.80
CA ASN A 9 -10.14 -9.08 -12.42
C ASN A 9 -10.65 -8.64 -11.04
N PHE A 10 -10.50 -7.36 -10.70
CA PHE A 10 -10.88 -6.83 -9.37
C PHE A 10 -12.35 -7.15 -8.99
N SER A 11 -13.26 -7.16 -9.97
CA SER A 11 -14.67 -7.54 -9.76
C SER A 11 -14.87 -8.98 -9.28
N TYR A 12 -13.86 -9.85 -9.40
CA TYR A 12 -13.90 -11.24 -8.96
C TYR A 12 -13.27 -11.44 -7.57
N CYS A 13 -12.87 -10.37 -6.88
CA CYS A 13 -12.36 -10.47 -5.51
C CYS A 13 -13.46 -11.03 -4.58
N TRP A 14 -13.20 -12.20 -4.01
CA TRP A 14 -14.12 -12.87 -3.08
C TRP A 14 -13.87 -12.51 -1.61
N GLN A 15 -12.86 -11.68 -1.33
CA GLN A 15 -12.50 -11.25 0.01
C GLN A 15 -13.71 -10.63 0.70
N LYS A 16 -13.97 -11.10 1.93
CA LYS A 16 -15.00 -10.57 2.83
C LYS A 16 -14.52 -9.29 3.53
N HIS A 17 -15.38 -8.70 4.36
CA HIS A 17 -14.97 -7.60 5.23
C HIS A 17 -13.78 -8.02 6.11
N HIS A 18 -12.80 -7.13 6.31
CA HIS A 18 -11.51 -7.39 6.95
C HIS A 18 -10.56 -8.37 6.24
N GLU A 19 -10.95 -8.96 5.11
CA GLU A 19 -10.04 -9.78 4.30
C GLU A 19 -9.35 -8.92 3.23
N TYR A 20 -8.07 -9.19 3.00
CA TYR A 20 -7.24 -8.39 2.11
C TYR A 20 -6.46 -9.22 1.11
N ILE A 21 -6.02 -8.54 0.06
CA ILE A 21 -5.08 -9.02 -0.94
C ILE A 21 -3.78 -8.24 -0.74
N MET A 22 -2.64 -8.94 -0.78
CA MET A 22 -1.32 -8.33 -0.70
C MET A 22 -0.68 -8.22 -2.08
N SER A 23 0.03 -7.12 -2.31
CA SER A 23 0.94 -7.01 -3.44
C SER A 23 2.16 -7.92 -3.24
N PRO A 24 2.89 -8.24 -4.32
CA PRO A 24 4.27 -8.66 -4.21
C PRO A 24 5.09 -7.64 -3.41
N GLU A 25 6.16 -8.11 -2.78
CA GLU A 25 7.11 -7.24 -2.08
C GLU A 25 7.91 -6.42 -3.08
N CYS A 26 8.05 -5.14 -2.80
CA CYS A 26 8.86 -4.21 -3.58
C CYS A 26 10.01 -3.73 -2.69
N ALA A 27 11.24 -4.04 -3.12
CA ALA A 27 12.45 -3.50 -2.50
C ALA A 27 12.68 -2.07 -3.02
N ILE A 28 12.94 -1.18 -2.10
CA ILE A 28 13.07 0.25 -2.32
C ILE A 28 14.29 0.71 -1.53
N ASP A 29 15.30 1.19 -2.25
CA ASP A 29 16.46 1.85 -1.65
C ASP A 29 16.08 3.29 -1.28
N MET A 30 16.00 3.55 0.03
CA MET A 30 15.78 4.89 0.58
C MET A 30 17.09 5.37 1.19
N GLU A 31 17.79 6.24 0.45
CA GLU A 31 19.02 6.89 0.94
C GLU A 31 20.10 5.89 1.42
N GLY A 32 20.23 4.74 0.76
CA GLY A 32 21.18 3.68 1.11
C GLY A 32 20.63 2.63 2.08
N ILE A 33 19.34 2.70 2.43
CA ILE A 33 18.65 1.71 3.26
C ILE A 33 17.70 0.91 2.36
N ASP A 34 18.00 -0.38 2.16
CA ASP A 34 17.12 -1.30 1.45
C ASP A 34 15.90 -1.62 2.32
N THR A 35 14.76 -1.03 1.96
CA THR A 35 13.49 -1.19 2.65
C THR A 35 12.52 -1.99 1.79
N LYS A 36 11.74 -2.87 2.41
CA LYS A 36 10.76 -3.70 1.69
C LYS A 36 9.35 -3.25 2.00
N TRP A 37 8.54 -3.12 0.95
CA TRP A 37 7.19 -2.59 1.04
C TRP A 37 6.18 -3.50 0.36
N LYS A 38 4.95 -3.46 0.85
CA LYS A 38 3.80 -4.11 0.22
C LYS A 38 2.54 -3.26 0.39
N LEU A 39 1.65 -3.35 -0.57
CA LEU A 39 0.31 -2.80 -0.48
C LEU A 39 -0.65 -3.90 -0.02
N CYS A 40 -1.54 -3.56 0.91
CA CYS A 40 -2.68 -4.38 1.29
C CYS A 40 -3.96 -3.67 0.85
N ILE A 41 -4.79 -4.36 0.08
CA ILE A 41 -6.11 -3.86 -0.34
C ILE A 41 -7.17 -4.72 0.29
N TYR A 42 -8.13 -4.08 0.97
CA TYR A 42 -9.32 -4.70 1.54
C TYR A 42 -10.51 -4.33 0.67
N PRO A 43 -10.94 -5.20 -0.28
CA PRO A 43 -11.95 -4.85 -1.28
C PRO A 43 -13.30 -4.44 -0.69
N ARG A 44 -13.62 -4.96 0.51
CA ARG A 44 -14.84 -4.66 1.26
C ARG A 44 -14.53 -3.98 2.60
N GLY A 45 -13.45 -3.21 2.62
CA GLY A 45 -13.05 -2.40 3.77
C GLY A 45 -12.48 -3.17 4.95
N ASP A 46 -11.73 -2.42 5.75
CA ASP A 46 -11.16 -2.89 7.02
C ASP A 46 -11.80 -2.22 8.25
N ARG A 47 -12.41 -1.04 8.09
CA ARG A 47 -13.13 -0.35 9.19
C ARG A 47 -14.57 -0.04 8.85
N ASP A 48 -14.81 0.28 7.58
CA ASP A 48 -16.13 0.53 7.02
C ASP A 48 -16.29 -0.33 5.78
N GLU A 49 -17.29 -1.20 5.78
CA GLU A 49 -17.55 -2.16 4.70
C GLU A 49 -17.95 -1.50 3.37
N ASN A 50 -18.34 -0.23 3.41
CA ASN A 50 -18.74 0.55 2.23
C ASN A 50 -17.53 1.16 1.50
N PHE A 51 -16.32 1.07 2.06
CA PHE A 51 -15.12 1.68 1.49
C PHE A 51 -14.07 0.64 1.12
N LEU A 52 -13.38 0.89 0.01
CA LEU A 52 -12.11 0.25 -0.29
C LEU A 52 -11.05 0.77 0.70
N SER A 53 -10.43 -0.12 1.48
CA SER A 53 -9.29 0.27 2.32
C SER A 53 -7.97 -0.12 1.66
N VAL A 54 -7.02 0.79 1.64
CA VAL A 54 -5.68 0.60 1.06
C VAL A 54 -4.64 0.99 2.10
N TYR A 55 -3.72 0.07 2.37
CA TYR A 55 -2.63 0.29 3.32
C TYR A 55 -1.28 0.04 2.66
N LEU A 56 -0.31 0.89 2.99
CA LEU A 56 1.10 0.70 2.66
C LEU A 56 1.82 0.20 3.91
N HIS A 57 2.44 -0.98 3.82
CA HIS A 57 3.18 -1.58 4.92
C HIS A 57 4.66 -1.68 4.61
N ARG A 58 5.49 -1.25 5.57
CA ARG A 58 6.91 -1.55 5.60
C ARG A 58 7.09 -2.92 6.25
N LYS A 59 7.79 -3.82 5.57
CA LYS A 59 8.15 -5.14 6.09
C LYS A 59 9.35 -5.04 7.02
N GLN A 60 9.44 -5.95 7.98
CA GLN A 60 10.65 -6.17 8.77
C GLN A 60 11.85 -6.47 7.86
N ASP A 61 12.78 -5.53 7.83
CA ASP A 61 14.11 -5.63 7.23
C ASP A 61 15.17 -5.87 8.32
N VAL A 62 16.31 -6.46 7.93
CA VAL A 62 17.40 -6.81 8.87
C VAL A 62 18.22 -5.58 9.27
N GLY A 63 18.09 -4.46 8.55
CA GLY A 63 18.85 -3.22 8.77
C GLY A 63 17.98 -1.97 8.72
N GLY A 64 18.57 -0.82 9.04
CA GLY A 64 17.87 0.46 9.08
C GLY A 64 17.07 0.71 10.37
N PRO A 65 16.50 1.92 10.52
CA PRO A 65 15.78 2.31 11.73
C PRO A 65 14.45 1.56 11.86
N ASP A 66 13.95 1.42 13.09
CA ASP A 66 12.66 0.77 13.37
C ASP A 66 11.47 1.54 12.79
N THR A 67 11.61 2.86 12.70
CA THR A 67 10.62 3.78 12.12
C THR A 67 11.25 4.66 11.05
N ILE A 68 10.54 4.90 9.96
CA ILE A 68 10.92 5.89 8.93
C ILE A 68 9.74 6.85 8.75
N ASP A 69 10.01 8.15 8.72
CA ASP A 69 9.04 9.19 8.38
C ASP A 69 9.10 9.45 6.87
N LEU A 70 7.97 9.27 6.18
CA LEU A 70 7.90 9.40 4.72
C LEU A 70 6.70 10.23 4.31
N ALA A 71 6.95 11.20 3.43
CA ALA A 71 5.89 11.80 2.64
C ALA A 71 5.52 10.87 1.49
N TYR A 72 4.24 10.54 1.36
CA TYR A 72 3.75 9.70 0.27
C TYR A 72 2.50 10.30 -0.37
N LYS A 73 2.36 10.05 -1.67
CA LYS A 73 1.15 10.31 -2.47
C LYS A 73 0.53 8.95 -2.82
N LEU A 74 -0.80 8.86 -2.82
CA LEU A 74 -1.51 7.66 -3.25
C LEU A 74 -2.47 8.01 -4.39
N GLU A 75 -2.41 7.22 -5.46
CA GLU A 75 -3.34 7.29 -6.58
C GLU A 75 -3.95 5.92 -6.82
N ILE A 76 -5.26 5.88 -7.05
CA ILE A 76 -5.97 4.68 -7.50
C ILE A 76 -6.44 4.94 -8.91
N CYS A 77 -6.03 4.08 -9.83
CA CYS A 77 -6.35 4.18 -11.23
C CYS A 77 -7.31 3.06 -11.67
N SER A 78 -8.34 3.41 -12.42
CA SER A 78 -9.26 2.48 -13.07
C SER A 78 -9.28 2.75 -14.57
N GLN A 79 -9.01 1.73 -15.38
CA GLN A 79 -9.00 1.82 -16.85
C GLN A 79 -8.14 2.99 -17.39
N GLY A 80 -7.02 3.29 -16.72
CA GLY A 80 -6.10 4.37 -17.09
C GLY A 80 -6.46 5.75 -16.55
N ASN A 81 -7.60 5.91 -15.87
CA ASN A 81 -8.02 7.17 -15.25
C ASN A 81 -7.80 7.13 -13.74
N ILE A 82 -7.34 8.24 -13.15
CA ILE A 82 -7.26 8.40 -11.70
C ILE A 82 -8.69 8.56 -11.17
N VAL A 83 -9.14 7.64 -10.32
CA VAL A 83 -10.47 7.66 -9.69
C VAL A 83 -10.42 8.13 -8.24
N TYR A 84 -9.25 8.06 -7.62
CA TYR A 84 -9.00 8.58 -6.28
C TYR A 84 -7.55 9.03 -6.18
N GLN A 85 -7.33 10.18 -5.53
CA GLN A 85 -6.01 10.70 -5.22
C GLN A 85 -5.98 11.20 -3.79
N LYS A 86 -4.90 10.88 -3.09
CA LYS A 86 -4.50 11.50 -1.84
C LYS A 86 -3.20 12.24 -2.09
N ASP A 87 -3.21 13.55 -1.85
CA ASP A 87 -2.01 14.38 -1.96
C ASP A 87 -0.96 14.00 -0.92
N ALA A 88 0.25 14.51 -1.13
CA ALA A 88 1.40 14.19 -0.30
C ALA A 88 1.11 14.43 1.19
N CYS A 89 1.25 13.40 2.00
CA CYS A 89 1.20 13.51 3.46
C CYS A 89 2.36 12.77 4.11
N GLY A 90 2.92 13.36 5.17
CA GLY A 90 3.90 12.70 6.03
C GLY A 90 3.25 11.62 6.89
N HIS A 91 3.90 10.47 7.00
CA HIS A 91 3.48 9.38 7.88
C HIS A 91 4.69 8.59 8.38
N LYS A 92 4.62 8.18 9.65
CA LYS A 92 5.63 7.33 10.27
C LYS A 92 5.28 5.87 10.04
N PHE A 93 6.16 5.15 9.35
CA PHE A 93 6.02 3.73 9.09
C PHE A 93 6.95 2.94 10.01
N GLU A 94 6.35 2.05 10.77
CA GLU A 94 7.06 1.02 11.56
C GLU A 94 7.29 -0.21 10.68
N LYS A 95 8.45 -0.85 10.79
CA LYS A 95 8.69 -2.14 10.15
C LYS A 95 7.87 -3.24 10.86
N LYS A 96 7.06 -3.99 10.10
CA LYS A 96 6.13 -5.04 10.59
C LYS A 96 6.29 -6.37 9.87
#